data_AF-A0A6J4HIT7-F1
#
_entry.id   AF-A0A6J4HIT7-F1
#
_cell.length_a   1.000
_cell.length_b   1.000
_cell.length_c   1.000
_cell.angle_alpha   90.00
_cell.angle_beta   90.00
_cell.angle_gamma   90.00
#
_symmetry.space_group_name_H-M   'P 1'
#
loop_
_entity.id
_entity.type
_entity.pdbx_description
1 polymer ?
#
loop_
_entity_poly.entity_id
_entity_poly.type
_entity_poly.pdbx_seq_one_letter_code
_entity_poly.pdbx_strand_id
1 'polypeptide(L)'
;WRRSARPEDWPLREARERQISELDAASDPNGARLRRLLVEADLVVDALLGIGVTRPLDADLCRIVDIVNTSERPILAVDVPTGVDADTGAVLGCAIRATATAVAGVMKPGLLYGRGVTLAGVTHLVPIGLPDDLENEHMAEAMTARDMGDILPARPVDSNKGTFGKVMIIAGSGRYPGAAYLAARGALRSGAGLVTLAVGRSLYGGLAASVHEATFLPLPEEEWGVLGGAAATEILGEMRDYRAIVLGPGLGREDETKTFVQRFLALETAKAASGVGFLRATPPGDRERRPGGGVGFVRAAAPHQPASQPEEAHAEQAHSFVLDADALNLLAEVDGWNERLAAISAVLTPHPGEMARLLKLGGPDEVNADRVGTAQRAAEIWKQVVVLKGAGTVVAAPDGRTALGPGGNPALATAGTGDVLAGLIGGLIAQGLDLFDAARLGVYLHAAAGALVLDAFGEAGAVAGDLLDHLPRAMRALRSEA
;
A
#
# COMPACT_ATOMS: atom_id res chain seq x y z
N TRP A 1 11.90 35.84 3.82
CA TRP A 1 12.35 34.60 4.51
C TRP A 1 13.54 34.74 5.45
N ARG A 2 14.12 35.94 5.65
CA ARG A 2 15.31 36.12 6.49
C ARG A 2 15.04 35.85 7.98
N ARG A 3 15.92 35.09 8.63
CA ARG A 3 16.23 35.31 10.06
C ARG A 3 16.75 36.74 10.18
N SER A 4 16.31 37.51 11.17
CA SER A 4 16.90 38.82 11.45
C SER A 4 18.41 38.62 11.61
N ALA A 5 19.22 39.18 10.71
CA ALA A 5 20.67 39.03 10.74
C ALA A 5 21.16 39.51 12.11
N ARG A 6 21.52 38.58 12.99
CA ARG A 6 22.12 38.93 14.26
C ARG A 6 23.56 39.33 13.95
N PRO A 7 24.12 40.36 14.59
CA PRO A 7 25.50 40.79 14.37
C PRO A 7 26.50 39.63 14.46
N GLU A 8 26.19 38.61 15.24
CA GLU A 8 26.98 37.39 15.50
C GLU A 8 26.68 36.17 14.60
N ASP A 9 26.14 36.37 13.38
CA ASP A 9 26.02 35.28 12.40
C ASP A 9 27.42 34.87 11.87
N TRP A 10 28.09 34.01 12.64
CA TRP A 10 29.46 33.56 12.39
C TRP A 10 29.69 32.96 10.98
N PRO A 11 28.74 32.25 10.32
CA PRO A 11 28.96 31.72 8.98
C PRO A 11 29.12 32.83 7.93
N LEU A 12 28.37 33.94 8.08
CA LEU A 12 28.49 35.08 7.17
C LEU A 12 29.82 35.81 7.37
N ARG A 13 30.30 35.92 8.62
CA ARG A 13 31.62 36.49 8.90
C ARG A 13 32.72 35.63 8.29
N GLU A 14 32.65 34.32 8.46
CA GLU A 14 33.63 33.40 7.89
C GLU A 14 33.62 33.41 6.35
N ALA A 15 32.44 33.50 5.73
CA ALA A 15 32.33 33.66 4.28
C ALA A 15 33.05 34.92 3.78
N ARG A 16 32.92 36.05 4.51
CA ARG A 16 33.62 37.31 4.21
C ARG A 16 35.12 37.22 4.43
N GLU A 17 35.57 36.56 5.50
CA GLU A 17 36.99 36.31 5.76
C GLU A 17 37.61 35.46 4.65
N ARG A 18 36.85 34.49 4.12
CA ARG A 18 37.22 33.68 2.95
C ARG A 18 37.00 34.39 1.61
N GLN A 19 36.62 35.66 1.63
CA GLN A 19 36.37 36.51 0.46
C GLN A 19 35.37 35.93 -0.55
N ILE A 20 34.38 35.19 -0.07
CA ILE A 20 33.28 34.69 -0.90
C ILE A 20 32.46 35.89 -1.39
N SER A 21 32.21 35.94 -2.69
CA SER A 21 31.45 37.04 -3.30
C SER A 21 29.98 37.00 -2.86
N GLU A 22 29.50 38.09 -2.29
CA GLU A 22 28.09 38.26 -1.89
C GLU A 22 27.31 39.07 -2.92
N LEU A 23 26.08 38.63 -3.20
CA LEU A 23 25.12 39.35 -4.02
C LEU A 23 23.81 39.50 -3.26
N ASP A 24 23.39 40.74 -2.98
CA ASP A 24 22.07 41.01 -2.43
C ASP A 24 21.07 41.16 -3.58
N ALA A 25 19.96 40.43 -3.53
CA ALA A 25 18.88 40.49 -4.51
C ALA A 25 18.32 41.91 -4.70
N ALA A 26 18.28 42.74 -3.64
CA ALA A 26 17.85 44.13 -3.73
C ALA A 26 18.79 44.99 -4.58
N SER A 27 20.07 44.58 -4.70
CA SER A 27 21.09 45.25 -5.52
C SER A 27 21.21 44.68 -6.95
N ASP A 28 20.42 43.66 -7.30
CA ASP A 28 20.40 43.02 -8.63
C ASP A 28 18.95 42.72 -9.06
N PRO A 29 18.09 43.75 -9.21
CA PRO A 29 16.64 43.56 -9.36
C PRO A 29 16.24 42.78 -10.63
N ASN A 30 17.09 42.79 -11.66
CA ASN A 30 16.90 42.04 -12.91
C ASN A 30 17.74 40.74 -12.99
N GLY A 31 18.51 40.43 -11.94
CA GLY A 31 19.34 39.23 -11.90
C GLY A 31 20.52 39.23 -12.87
N ALA A 32 20.93 40.40 -13.40
CA ALA A 32 21.98 40.48 -14.41
C ALA A 32 23.34 40.05 -13.87
N ARG A 33 23.64 40.37 -12.60
CA ARG A 33 24.88 39.94 -11.95
C ARG A 33 24.84 38.45 -11.64
N LEU A 34 23.72 37.95 -11.13
CA LEU A 34 23.53 36.52 -10.89
C LEU A 34 23.73 35.69 -12.18
N ARG A 35 23.13 36.12 -13.30
CA ARG A 35 23.31 35.44 -14.59
C ARG A 35 24.78 35.37 -15.04
N ARG A 36 25.57 36.43 -14.82
CA ARG A 36 27.01 36.42 -15.14
C ARG A 36 27.78 35.43 -14.28
N LEU A 37 27.51 35.41 -12.97
CA LEU A 37 28.14 34.46 -12.06
C LEU A 37 27.81 33.01 -12.43
N LEU A 38 26.57 32.73 -12.84
CA LEU A 38 26.15 31.40 -13.28
C LEU A 38 26.83 30.95 -14.58
N VAL A 39 27.21 31.88 -15.46
CA VAL A 39 28.01 31.56 -16.65
C VAL A 39 29.42 31.12 -16.27
N GLU A 40 29.99 31.64 -15.19
CA GLU A 40 31.33 31.29 -14.71
C GLU A 40 31.35 30.10 -13.74
N ALA A 41 30.18 29.68 -13.25
CA ALA A 41 30.06 28.60 -12.28
C ALA A 41 30.07 27.21 -12.94
N ASP A 42 30.73 26.25 -12.29
CA ASP A 42 30.69 24.84 -12.66
C ASP A 42 29.52 24.10 -12.00
N LEU A 43 29.07 24.56 -10.82
CA LEU A 43 28.03 23.95 -10.00
C LEU A 43 27.26 25.04 -9.23
N VAL A 44 25.95 24.87 -9.13
CA VAL A 44 25.11 25.67 -8.22
C VAL A 44 24.75 24.82 -7.02
N VAL A 45 24.94 25.36 -5.81
CA VAL A 45 24.48 24.70 -4.57
C VAL A 45 23.24 25.43 -4.08
N ASP A 46 22.09 24.75 -4.11
CA ASP A 46 20.87 25.23 -3.51
C ASP A 46 20.84 24.87 -2.03
N ALA A 47 21.09 25.86 -1.19
CA ALA A 47 20.94 25.80 0.26
C ALA A 47 20.11 26.98 0.78
N LEU A 48 19.15 27.46 -0.02
CA LEU A 48 18.36 28.64 0.34
C LEU A 48 17.34 28.29 1.44
N LEU A 49 16.56 27.21 1.26
CA LEU A 49 15.57 26.74 2.22
C LEU A 49 15.47 25.20 2.18
N GLY A 50 15.41 24.56 3.37
CA GLY A 50 15.17 23.12 3.52
C GLY A 50 13.78 22.81 4.08
N ILE A 51 13.66 21.90 5.06
CA ILE A 51 12.38 21.47 5.65
C ILE A 51 11.49 22.56 6.26
N GLY A 52 12.02 23.77 6.49
CA GLY A 52 11.26 24.88 7.11
C GLY A 52 10.31 25.62 6.18
N VAL A 53 10.16 25.19 4.92
CA VAL A 53 9.25 25.84 3.97
C VAL A 53 7.82 25.43 4.25
N THR A 54 7.03 26.36 4.79
CA THR A 54 5.60 26.14 5.13
C THR A 54 4.64 27.07 4.39
N ARG A 55 5.16 27.93 3.51
CA ARG A 55 4.38 28.91 2.74
C ARG A 55 4.98 29.12 1.36
N PRO A 56 4.19 29.63 0.39
CA PRO A 56 4.71 29.96 -0.93
C PRO A 56 5.92 30.91 -0.88
N LEU A 57 6.89 30.68 -1.76
CA LEU A 57 8.02 31.58 -1.97
C LEU A 57 7.54 32.96 -2.43
N ASP A 58 8.24 34.00 -2.00
CA ASP A 58 7.97 35.36 -2.45
C ASP A 58 8.54 35.61 -3.85
N ALA A 59 8.13 36.73 -4.46
CA ALA A 59 8.47 37.05 -5.85
C ALA A 59 9.99 37.20 -6.08
N ASP A 60 10.75 37.65 -5.08
CA ASP A 60 12.20 37.81 -5.20
C ASP A 60 12.91 36.45 -5.19
N LEU A 61 12.52 35.55 -4.29
CA LEU A 61 13.03 34.17 -4.29
C LEU A 61 12.66 33.44 -5.58
N CYS A 62 11.42 33.59 -6.06
CA CYS A 62 11.04 32.96 -7.33
C CYS A 62 11.85 33.47 -8.51
N ARG A 63 12.16 34.76 -8.56
CA ARG A 63 13.04 35.29 -9.60
C ARG A 63 14.43 34.64 -9.57
N ILE A 64 15.01 34.44 -8.38
CA ILE A 64 16.30 33.76 -8.21
C ILE A 64 16.20 32.31 -8.70
N VAL A 65 15.17 31.58 -8.26
CA VAL A 65 14.91 30.20 -8.66
C VAL A 65 14.78 30.07 -10.18
N ASP A 66 14.01 30.93 -10.82
CA ASP A 66 13.82 30.91 -12.28
C ASP A 66 15.13 31.20 -13.04
N ILE A 67 15.94 32.13 -12.55
CA ILE A 67 17.27 32.42 -13.13
C ILE A 67 18.19 31.20 -13.00
N VAL A 68 18.22 30.57 -11.83
CA VAL A 68 19.06 29.39 -11.57
C VAL A 68 18.62 28.22 -12.45
N ASN A 69 17.32 27.92 -12.50
CA ASN A 69 16.76 26.84 -13.31
C ASN A 69 17.02 27.02 -14.82
N THR A 70 17.24 28.25 -15.30
CA THR A 70 17.55 28.56 -16.70
C THR A 70 19.04 28.62 -17.03
N SER A 71 19.92 28.36 -16.07
CA SER A 71 21.38 28.52 -16.23
C SER A 71 22.10 27.37 -16.92
N GLU A 72 21.41 26.25 -17.20
CA GLU A 72 21.97 24.99 -17.72
C GLU A 72 23.09 24.38 -16.86
N ARG A 73 23.38 24.94 -15.69
CA ARG A 73 24.38 24.42 -14.75
C ARG A 73 23.81 23.26 -13.93
N PRO A 74 24.64 22.27 -13.54
CA PRO A 74 24.20 21.28 -12.58
C PRO A 74 23.87 21.96 -11.25
N ILE A 75 22.77 21.54 -10.63
CA ILE A 75 22.30 22.09 -9.35
C ILE A 75 22.30 20.97 -8.30
N LEU A 76 23.03 21.17 -7.21
CA LEU A 76 23.02 20.31 -6.03
C LEU A 76 22.15 20.97 -4.96
N ALA A 77 20.98 20.40 -4.67
CA ALA A 77 20.16 20.82 -3.54
C ALA A 77 20.65 20.20 -2.24
N VAL A 78 20.61 20.96 -1.16
CA VAL A 78 20.91 20.52 0.19
C VAL A 78 19.61 20.26 0.93
N ASP A 79 19.46 19.04 1.42
CA ASP A 79 18.31 18.52 2.15
C ASP A 79 17.03 18.33 1.31
N VAL A 80 16.46 19.42 0.80
CA VAL A 80 15.25 19.46 -0.05
C VAL A 80 15.41 20.60 -1.05
N PRO A 81 15.03 20.45 -2.35
CA PRO A 81 15.06 21.56 -3.29
C PRO A 81 14.21 22.72 -2.79
N THR A 82 14.78 23.93 -2.78
CA THR A 82 14.11 25.14 -2.31
C THR A 82 12.77 25.31 -3.01
N GLY A 83 11.71 25.48 -2.23
CA GLY A 83 10.33 25.65 -2.71
C GLY A 83 9.53 24.35 -2.82
N VAL A 84 10.13 23.20 -2.52
CA VAL A 84 9.42 21.93 -2.33
C VAL A 84 9.04 21.76 -0.86
N ASP A 85 7.79 21.41 -0.63
CA ASP A 85 7.29 21.00 0.69
C ASP A 85 7.84 19.62 1.06
N ALA A 86 8.49 19.52 2.22
CA ALA A 86 9.24 18.33 2.62
C ALA A 86 8.36 17.12 2.95
N ASP A 87 7.08 17.31 3.25
CA ASP A 87 6.15 16.24 3.65
C ASP A 87 5.28 15.78 2.49
N THR A 88 4.88 16.71 1.64
CA THR A 88 3.90 16.48 0.56
C THR A 88 4.51 16.42 -0.83
N GLY A 89 5.71 16.99 -1.02
CA GLY A 89 6.34 17.13 -2.34
C GLY A 89 5.66 18.16 -3.24
N ALA A 90 4.77 18.99 -2.68
CA ALA A 90 4.10 20.08 -3.37
C ALA A 90 5.08 21.22 -3.66
N VAL A 91 4.83 21.97 -4.74
CA VAL A 91 5.58 23.19 -5.06
C VAL A 91 4.89 24.39 -4.43
N LEU A 92 5.57 25.05 -3.51
CA LEU A 92 5.09 26.22 -2.78
C LEU A 92 5.50 27.51 -3.53
N GLY A 93 4.74 27.82 -4.58
CA GLY A 93 4.98 28.97 -5.48
C GLY A 93 5.85 28.59 -6.67
N CYS A 94 7.15 28.46 -6.47
CA CYS A 94 8.15 28.02 -7.46
C CYS A 94 9.15 27.10 -6.76
N ALA A 95 9.95 26.33 -7.51
CA ALA A 95 10.92 25.43 -6.91
C ALA A 95 12.17 25.23 -7.77
N ILE A 96 13.30 24.96 -7.10
CA ILE A 96 14.55 24.55 -7.75
C ILE A 96 14.36 23.18 -8.42
N ARG A 97 14.91 23.05 -9.62
CA ARG A 97 15.03 21.77 -10.32
C ARG A 97 16.47 21.28 -10.20
N ALA A 98 16.73 20.49 -9.18
CA ALA A 98 18.04 19.95 -8.88
C ALA A 98 18.45 18.84 -9.87
N THR A 99 19.75 18.77 -10.14
CA THR A 99 20.38 17.61 -10.79
C THR A 99 20.57 16.47 -9.79
N ALA A 100 20.92 16.82 -8.55
CA ALA A 100 21.02 15.90 -7.42
C ALA A 100 20.64 16.60 -6.12
N THR A 101 20.20 15.84 -5.12
CA THR A 101 19.88 16.33 -3.77
C THR A 101 20.64 15.53 -2.72
N ALA A 102 21.44 16.21 -1.90
CA ALA A 102 22.10 15.64 -0.73
C ALA A 102 21.14 15.71 0.47
N VAL A 103 20.43 14.61 0.75
CA VAL A 103 19.40 14.54 1.79
C VAL A 103 20.04 14.31 3.15
N ALA A 104 19.83 15.21 4.11
CA ALA A 104 20.52 15.16 5.39
C ALA A 104 19.81 14.25 6.40
N GLY A 105 20.48 13.20 6.88
CA GLY A 105 19.97 12.31 7.93
C GLY A 105 18.94 11.31 7.42
N VAL A 106 17.68 11.72 7.33
CA VAL A 106 16.54 10.86 6.94
C VAL A 106 15.88 11.33 5.65
N MET A 107 15.31 10.38 4.90
CA MET A 107 14.56 10.67 3.68
C MET A 107 13.30 11.48 3.99
N LYS A 108 13.09 12.58 3.26
CA LYS A 108 11.89 13.42 3.43
C LYS A 108 10.78 12.85 2.54
N PRO A 109 9.57 12.64 3.07
CA PRO A 109 8.49 12.02 2.29
C PRO A 109 8.17 12.76 0.97
N GLY A 110 8.23 14.10 0.98
CA GLY A 110 8.05 14.94 -0.21
C GLY A 110 9.10 14.74 -1.32
N LEU A 111 10.18 14.01 -1.06
CA LEU A 111 11.15 13.59 -2.09
C LEU A 111 10.83 12.22 -2.69
N LEU A 112 9.85 11.50 -2.15
CA LEU A 112 9.43 10.16 -2.60
C LEU A 112 8.16 10.20 -3.44
N TYR A 113 7.39 11.29 -3.41
CA TYR A 113 6.18 11.46 -4.21
C TYR A 113 5.93 12.93 -4.61
N GLY A 114 4.93 13.14 -5.48
CA GLY A 114 4.59 14.47 -5.98
C GLY A 114 5.64 15.06 -6.94
N ARG A 115 5.71 16.39 -7.00
CA ARG A 115 6.69 17.08 -7.85
C ARG A 115 8.10 17.02 -7.26
N GLY A 116 8.24 16.85 -5.95
CA GLY A 116 9.54 16.77 -5.28
C GLY A 116 10.44 15.67 -5.85
N VAL A 117 9.90 14.51 -6.25
CA VAL A 117 10.67 13.43 -6.91
C VAL A 117 11.41 13.94 -8.15
N THR A 118 10.67 14.59 -9.05
CA THR A 118 11.23 15.07 -10.34
C THR A 118 12.10 16.30 -10.19
N LEU A 119 11.90 17.08 -9.12
CA LEU A 119 12.66 18.28 -8.81
C LEU A 119 13.93 17.99 -7.99
N ALA A 120 14.01 16.86 -7.30
CA ALA A 120 15.16 16.49 -6.49
C ALA A 120 16.33 15.90 -7.31
N GLY A 121 16.06 15.43 -8.52
CA GLY A 121 17.06 14.71 -9.31
C GLY A 121 17.50 13.43 -8.60
N VAL A 122 18.79 13.10 -8.68
CA VAL A 122 19.34 11.93 -7.97
C VAL A 122 19.48 12.24 -6.48
N THR A 123 18.81 11.48 -5.62
CA THR A 123 18.88 11.67 -4.16
C THR A 123 20.00 10.84 -3.54
N HIS A 124 20.79 11.46 -2.67
CA HIS A 124 21.85 10.82 -1.90
C HIS A 124 21.60 11.06 -0.41
N LEU A 125 21.34 10.01 0.36
CA LEU A 125 21.20 10.11 1.81
C LEU A 125 22.58 10.31 2.44
N VAL A 126 22.76 11.42 3.16
CA VAL A 126 24.01 11.79 3.83
C VAL A 126 23.82 11.60 5.34
N PRO A 127 24.52 10.64 5.96
CA PRO A 127 24.48 10.46 7.41
C PRO A 127 25.03 11.71 8.12
N ILE A 128 24.26 12.24 9.07
CA ILE A 128 24.66 13.42 9.87
C ILE A 128 24.91 13.09 11.35
N GLY A 129 25.02 11.79 11.66
CA GLY A 129 25.21 11.32 13.05
C GLY A 129 23.95 11.41 13.91
N LEU A 130 22.77 11.21 13.30
CA LEU A 130 21.55 11.01 14.08
C LEU A 130 21.68 9.72 14.90
N PRO A 131 21.31 9.72 16.19
CA PRO A 131 21.21 8.50 16.99
C PRO A 131 20.34 7.43 16.33
N ASP A 132 20.77 6.18 16.39
CA ASP A 132 20.05 5.03 15.81
C ASP A 132 18.67 4.83 16.46
N ASP A 133 18.48 5.31 17.70
CA ASP A 133 17.21 5.25 18.43
C ASP A 133 16.22 6.38 18.08
N LEU A 134 16.60 7.31 17.19
CA LEU A 134 15.64 8.28 16.61
C LEU A 134 14.71 7.63 15.57
N GLU A 135 15.06 6.44 15.06
CA GLU A 135 14.17 5.56 14.29
C GLU A 135 13.05 5.04 15.20
N ASN A 136 12.13 5.93 15.55
CA ASN A 136 11.01 5.66 16.45
C ASN A 136 9.96 4.77 15.76
N GLU A 137 9.14 4.11 16.57
CA GLU A 137 7.97 3.28 16.21
C GLU A 137 6.92 3.96 15.30
N HIS A 138 7.14 5.20 14.85
CA HIS A 138 6.21 6.02 14.07
C HIS A 138 6.79 6.54 12.76
N MET A 139 8.08 6.30 12.47
CA MET A 139 8.67 6.68 11.19
C MET A 139 8.22 5.71 10.09
N ALA A 140 7.80 6.27 8.95
CA ALA A 140 7.47 5.46 7.80
C ALA A 140 8.75 5.06 7.04
N GLU A 141 8.90 3.78 6.76
CA GLU A 141 10.04 3.23 6.02
C GLU A 141 9.80 3.35 4.51
N ALA A 142 10.78 3.83 3.75
CA ALA A 142 10.71 3.75 2.29
C ALA A 142 10.91 2.29 1.84
N MET A 143 10.02 1.76 1.01
CA MET A 143 10.18 0.42 0.46
C MET A 143 11.36 0.38 -0.51
N THR A 144 12.38 -0.44 -0.22
CA THR A 144 13.54 -0.62 -1.10
C THR A 144 13.49 -1.96 -1.82
N ALA A 145 14.23 -2.08 -2.93
CA ALA A 145 14.33 -3.34 -3.67
C ALA A 145 14.95 -4.46 -2.81
N ARG A 146 15.95 -4.13 -1.98
CA ARG A 146 16.60 -5.07 -1.07
C ARG A 146 15.58 -5.67 -0.09
N ASP A 147 14.87 -4.83 0.65
CA ASP A 147 13.91 -5.30 1.67
C ASP A 147 12.77 -6.11 1.04
N MET A 148 12.32 -5.71 -0.15
CA MET A 148 11.27 -6.42 -0.89
C MET A 148 11.76 -7.75 -1.47
N GLY A 149 13.06 -7.85 -1.79
CA GLY A 149 13.71 -9.10 -2.17
C GLY A 149 13.80 -10.09 -1.02
N ASP A 150 14.10 -9.62 0.19
CA ASP A 150 14.21 -10.45 1.40
C ASP A 150 12.87 -11.10 1.81
N ILE A 151 11.75 -10.38 1.61
CA ILE A 151 10.41 -10.92 1.90
C ILE A 151 9.77 -11.67 0.71
N LEU A 152 10.39 -11.67 -0.48
CA LEU A 152 9.80 -12.31 -1.65
C LEU A 152 9.70 -13.84 -1.43
N PRO A 153 8.51 -14.47 -1.57
CA PRO A 153 8.34 -15.88 -1.23
C PRO A 153 9.31 -16.81 -1.97
N ALA A 154 9.95 -17.72 -1.24
CA ALA A 154 10.81 -18.73 -1.82
C ALA A 154 10.01 -19.67 -2.74
N ARG A 155 10.69 -20.21 -3.76
CA ARG A 155 10.13 -21.20 -4.70
C ARG A 155 10.98 -22.47 -4.68
N PRO A 156 10.84 -23.35 -3.66
CA PRO A 156 11.61 -24.59 -3.59
C PRO A 156 11.36 -25.49 -4.80
N VAL A 157 12.38 -26.20 -5.26
CA VAL A 157 12.27 -27.11 -6.41
C VAL A 157 11.30 -28.26 -6.10
N ASP A 158 11.28 -28.74 -4.86
CA ASP A 158 10.40 -29.82 -4.40
C ASP A 158 9.10 -29.27 -3.81
N SER A 159 8.35 -28.51 -4.62
CA SER A 159 7.07 -27.89 -4.24
C SER A 159 5.95 -28.26 -5.21
N ASN A 160 4.71 -28.11 -4.75
CA ASN A 160 3.52 -28.30 -5.57
C ASN A 160 2.54 -27.13 -5.41
N LYS A 161 1.43 -27.15 -6.15
CA LYS A 161 0.41 -26.09 -6.06
C LYS A 161 -0.14 -25.86 -4.65
N GLY A 162 -0.21 -26.89 -3.80
CA GLY A 162 -0.63 -26.74 -2.40
C GLY A 162 0.37 -25.95 -1.55
N THR A 163 1.67 -26.01 -1.87
CA THR A 163 2.73 -25.26 -1.17
C THR A 163 2.50 -23.75 -1.21
N PHE A 164 1.90 -23.25 -2.28
CA PHE A 164 1.70 -21.82 -2.53
C PHE A 164 0.28 -21.33 -2.23
N GLY A 165 -0.49 -22.16 -1.51
CA GLY A 165 -1.82 -21.89 -1.02
C GLY A 165 -2.89 -21.62 -2.07
N LYS A 166 -4.12 -21.43 -1.59
CA LYS A 166 -5.30 -21.14 -2.40
C LYS A 166 -5.83 -19.75 -2.07
N VAL A 167 -6.21 -18.98 -3.09
CA VAL A 167 -6.90 -17.70 -2.97
C VAL A 167 -8.24 -17.75 -3.69
N MET A 168 -9.29 -17.25 -3.04
CA MET A 168 -10.60 -17.05 -3.64
C MET A 168 -10.77 -15.57 -3.99
N ILE A 169 -11.26 -15.30 -5.19
CA ILE A 169 -11.54 -13.95 -5.69
C ILE A 169 -13.05 -13.81 -5.83
N ILE A 170 -13.65 -12.99 -4.98
CA ILE A 170 -15.07 -12.64 -4.96
C ILE A 170 -15.18 -11.22 -5.52
N ALA A 171 -15.37 -11.15 -6.83
CA ALA A 171 -15.27 -9.91 -7.60
C ALA A 171 -16.15 -9.98 -8.84
N GLY A 172 -16.40 -8.81 -9.42
CA GLY A 172 -17.16 -8.64 -10.65
C GLY A 172 -18.66 -8.72 -10.43
N SER A 173 -19.35 -8.02 -11.32
CA SER A 173 -20.80 -7.99 -11.45
C SER A 173 -21.17 -7.92 -12.93
N GLY A 174 -22.46 -7.93 -13.23
CA GLY A 174 -22.93 -7.82 -14.61
C GLY A 174 -22.37 -6.59 -15.34
N ARG A 175 -22.13 -5.48 -14.60
CA ARG A 175 -21.56 -4.25 -15.15
C ARG A 175 -20.04 -4.21 -15.13
N TYR A 176 -19.39 -4.95 -14.23
CA TYR A 176 -17.94 -4.86 -14.00
C TYR A 176 -17.22 -6.21 -14.06
N PRO A 177 -17.42 -7.06 -15.09
CA PRO A 177 -16.75 -8.36 -15.17
C PRO A 177 -15.22 -8.24 -15.30
N GLY A 178 -14.72 -7.12 -15.83
CA GLY A 178 -13.29 -6.86 -15.99
C GLY A 178 -12.52 -6.81 -14.66
N ALA A 179 -13.16 -6.38 -13.57
CA ALA A 179 -12.52 -6.32 -12.25
C ALA A 179 -12.17 -7.73 -11.74
N ALA A 180 -13.07 -8.70 -11.94
CA ALA A 180 -12.81 -10.11 -11.63
C ALA A 180 -11.64 -10.68 -12.45
N TYR A 181 -11.60 -10.37 -13.75
CA TYR A 181 -10.49 -10.76 -14.62
C TYR A 181 -9.14 -10.21 -14.12
N LEU A 182 -9.07 -8.91 -13.83
CA LEU A 182 -7.84 -8.24 -13.41
C LEU A 182 -7.36 -8.74 -12.04
N ALA A 183 -8.26 -8.89 -11.07
CA ALA A 183 -7.93 -9.43 -9.76
C ALA A 183 -7.45 -10.88 -9.83
N ALA A 184 -8.14 -11.76 -10.57
CA ALA A 184 -7.70 -13.14 -10.72
C ALA A 184 -6.35 -13.25 -11.43
N ARG A 185 -6.12 -12.45 -12.47
CA ARG A 185 -4.83 -12.44 -13.18
C ARG A 185 -3.71 -11.86 -12.33
N GLY A 186 -3.97 -10.84 -11.52
CA GLY A 186 -3.01 -10.33 -10.53
C GLY A 186 -2.61 -11.40 -9.52
N ALA A 187 -3.59 -12.15 -8.99
CA ALA A 187 -3.36 -13.26 -8.08
C ALA A 187 -2.56 -14.40 -8.72
N LEU A 188 -2.93 -14.82 -9.94
CA LEU A 188 -2.19 -15.84 -10.69
C LEU A 188 -0.73 -15.41 -10.92
N ARG A 189 -0.53 -14.15 -11.32
CA ARG A 189 0.81 -13.61 -11.62
C ARG A 189 1.66 -13.41 -10.38
N SER A 190 1.07 -13.32 -9.19
CA SER A 190 1.79 -13.27 -7.90
C SER A 190 2.55 -14.56 -7.56
N GLY A 191 2.17 -15.70 -8.15
CA GLY A 191 2.73 -17.01 -7.81
C GLY A 191 1.84 -17.87 -6.89
N ALA A 192 0.60 -17.46 -6.62
CA ALA A 192 -0.39 -18.26 -5.87
C ALA A 192 -0.56 -19.66 -6.47
N GLY A 193 -0.77 -20.66 -5.62
CA GLY A 193 -0.85 -22.06 -6.01
C GLY A 193 -2.13 -22.43 -6.75
N LEU A 194 -3.27 -21.92 -6.27
CA LEU A 194 -4.57 -22.05 -6.91
C LEU A 194 -5.37 -20.75 -6.74
N VAL A 195 -6.00 -20.31 -7.81
CA VAL A 195 -6.90 -19.15 -7.81
C VAL A 195 -8.29 -19.61 -8.19
N THR A 196 -9.28 -19.33 -7.35
CA THR A 196 -10.70 -19.60 -7.64
C THR A 196 -11.45 -18.29 -7.82
N LEU A 197 -12.16 -18.15 -8.94
CA LEU A 197 -13.13 -17.09 -9.18
C LEU A 197 -14.51 -17.50 -8.66
N ALA A 198 -14.94 -16.86 -7.58
CA ALA A 198 -16.27 -16.99 -7.01
C ALA A 198 -17.15 -15.85 -7.54
N VAL A 199 -17.90 -16.14 -8.60
CA VAL A 199 -18.59 -15.14 -9.45
C VAL A 199 -20.01 -15.58 -9.73
N GLY A 200 -20.89 -14.62 -10.05
CA GLY A 200 -22.24 -14.93 -10.46
C GLY A 200 -22.28 -15.82 -11.70
N ARG A 201 -23.25 -16.76 -11.77
CA ARG A 201 -23.40 -17.71 -12.88
C ARG A 201 -23.43 -17.04 -14.25
N SER A 202 -24.01 -15.85 -14.35
CA SER A 202 -24.05 -15.08 -15.60
C SER A 202 -22.67 -14.66 -16.13
N LEU A 203 -21.66 -14.50 -15.25
CA LEU A 203 -20.30 -14.10 -15.62
C LEU A 203 -19.40 -15.29 -16.00
N TYR A 204 -19.75 -16.50 -15.57
CA TYR A 204 -18.91 -17.70 -15.70
C TYR A 204 -18.39 -17.91 -17.13
N GLY A 205 -19.29 -17.91 -18.13
CA GLY A 205 -18.91 -18.21 -19.52
C GLY A 205 -17.90 -17.22 -20.10
N GLY A 206 -18.06 -15.93 -19.84
CA GLY A 206 -17.15 -14.89 -20.33
C GLY A 206 -15.79 -14.92 -19.64
N LEU A 207 -15.77 -15.14 -18.33
CA LEU A 207 -14.53 -15.22 -17.56
C LEU A 207 -13.76 -16.52 -17.83
N ALA A 208 -14.44 -17.66 -17.94
CA ALA A 208 -13.82 -18.95 -18.25
C ALA A 208 -13.12 -18.96 -19.62
N ALA A 209 -13.60 -18.13 -20.57
CA ALA A 209 -12.95 -17.94 -21.87
C ALA A 209 -11.70 -17.03 -21.82
N SER A 210 -11.47 -16.31 -20.71
CA SER A 210 -10.39 -15.31 -20.59
C SER A 210 -9.37 -15.64 -19.50
N VAL A 211 -9.77 -16.41 -18.47
CA VAL A 211 -8.93 -16.82 -17.33
C VAL A 211 -8.91 -18.34 -17.26
N HIS A 212 -8.07 -18.95 -18.09
CA HIS A 212 -8.05 -20.40 -18.29
C HIS A 212 -7.43 -21.16 -17.12
N GLU A 213 -6.52 -20.52 -16.39
CA GLU A 213 -5.74 -21.14 -15.31
C GLU A 213 -6.49 -21.16 -13.97
N ALA A 214 -7.56 -20.36 -13.83
CA ALA A 214 -8.35 -20.30 -12.60
C ALA A 214 -9.41 -21.40 -12.54
N THR A 215 -9.72 -21.85 -11.32
CA THR A 215 -10.94 -22.60 -11.04
C THR A 215 -12.12 -21.66 -10.81
N PHE A 216 -13.34 -22.17 -10.90
CA PHE A 216 -14.56 -21.35 -10.78
C PHE A 216 -15.51 -21.92 -9.74
N LEU A 217 -16.14 -21.02 -8.99
CA LEU A 217 -17.29 -21.29 -8.13
C LEU A 217 -18.45 -20.42 -8.64
N PRO A 218 -19.32 -20.95 -9.53
CA PRO A 218 -20.45 -20.19 -10.08
C PRO A 218 -21.60 -20.06 -9.08
N LEU A 219 -21.80 -18.85 -8.57
CA LEU A 219 -22.72 -18.55 -7.48
C LEU A 219 -24.13 -18.19 -7.95
N PRO A 220 -25.17 -18.45 -7.12
CA PRO A 220 -26.51 -17.95 -7.36
C PRO A 220 -26.52 -16.42 -7.36
N GLU A 221 -27.40 -15.86 -8.17
CA GLU A 221 -27.57 -14.42 -8.34
C GLU A 221 -29.03 -14.06 -8.03
N GLU A 222 -29.26 -12.94 -7.34
CA GLU A 222 -30.62 -12.45 -7.08
C GLU A 222 -31.16 -11.68 -8.30
N GLU A 223 -30.26 -10.95 -8.97
CA GLU A 223 -30.48 -10.30 -10.25
C GLU A 223 -29.30 -10.58 -11.19
N TRP A 224 -29.42 -10.24 -12.48
CA TRP A 224 -28.36 -10.50 -13.45
C TRP A 224 -27.02 -9.87 -13.02
N GLY A 225 -26.05 -10.71 -12.69
CA GLY A 225 -24.73 -10.26 -12.27
C GLY A 225 -24.66 -9.67 -10.86
N VAL A 226 -25.68 -9.88 -10.01
CA VAL A 226 -25.76 -9.33 -8.64
C VAL A 226 -25.75 -10.48 -7.62
N LEU A 227 -24.73 -10.50 -6.76
CA LEU A 227 -24.61 -11.50 -5.70
C LEU A 227 -25.41 -11.09 -4.46
N GLY A 228 -26.22 -12.01 -3.92
CA GLY A 228 -27.02 -11.78 -2.72
C GLY A 228 -26.75 -12.78 -1.60
N GLY A 229 -27.66 -12.84 -0.62
CA GLY A 229 -27.48 -13.64 0.60
C GLY A 229 -27.31 -15.15 0.36
N ALA A 230 -27.89 -15.70 -0.71
CA ALA A 230 -27.69 -17.10 -1.09
C ALA A 230 -26.22 -17.38 -1.47
N ALA A 231 -25.60 -16.48 -2.22
CA ALA A 231 -24.19 -16.59 -2.59
C ALA A 231 -23.28 -16.55 -1.36
N ALA A 232 -23.56 -15.68 -0.38
CA ALA A 232 -22.79 -15.62 0.87
C ALA A 232 -22.79 -16.97 1.61
N THR A 233 -23.96 -17.64 1.64
CA THR A 233 -24.10 -18.95 2.28
C THR A 233 -23.27 -20.02 1.59
N GLU A 234 -23.28 -20.04 0.26
CA GLU A 234 -22.53 -21.01 -0.54
C GLU A 234 -21.02 -20.82 -0.38
N ILE A 235 -20.54 -19.57 -0.42
CA ILE A 235 -19.11 -19.27 -0.21
C ILE A 235 -18.65 -19.70 1.19
N LEU A 236 -19.43 -19.40 2.24
CA LEU A 236 -19.09 -19.80 3.61
C LEU A 236 -18.94 -21.33 3.75
N GLY A 237 -19.67 -22.12 2.96
CA GLY A 237 -19.54 -23.58 2.91
C GLY A 237 -18.27 -24.07 2.19
N GLU A 238 -17.75 -23.30 1.24
CA GLU A 238 -16.65 -23.71 0.33
C GLU A 238 -15.29 -23.08 0.69
N MET A 239 -15.27 -22.02 1.52
CA MET A 239 -14.05 -21.23 1.74
C MET A 239 -13.00 -21.86 2.67
N ARG A 240 -13.29 -23.02 3.29
CA ARG A 240 -12.46 -23.65 4.34
C ARG A 240 -10.99 -23.84 3.95
N ASP A 241 -10.73 -24.21 2.69
CA ASP A 241 -9.38 -24.52 2.19
C ASP A 241 -8.61 -23.29 1.70
N TYR A 242 -9.22 -22.10 1.73
CA TYR A 242 -8.65 -20.89 1.17
C TYR A 242 -7.93 -20.10 2.23
N ARG A 243 -6.64 -19.85 2.01
CA ARG A 243 -5.83 -19.04 2.93
C ARG A 243 -6.17 -17.55 2.79
N ALA A 244 -6.44 -17.11 1.56
CA ALA A 244 -6.73 -15.71 1.25
C ALA A 244 -8.06 -15.56 0.50
N ILE A 245 -8.78 -14.49 0.80
CA ILE A 245 -10.04 -14.11 0.14
C ILE A 245 -9.90 -12.65 -0.32
N VAL A 246 -10.07 -12.39 -1.61
CA VAL A 246 -10.18 -11.02 -2.14
C VAL A 246 -11.65 -10.73 -2.36
N LEU A 247 -12.15 -9.63 -1.80
CA LEU A 247 -13.55 -9.23 -1.84
C LEU A 247 -13.67 -7.77 -2.29
N GLY A 248 -14.50 -7.52 -3.29
CA GLY A 248 -14.96 -6.15 -3.59
C GLY A 248 -14.71 -5.60 -5.00
N PRO A 249 -13.63 -5.93 -5.72
CA PRO A 249 -13.39 -5.41 -7.06
C PRO A 249 -14.61 -5.58 -7.98
N GLY A 250 -15.28 -4.49 -8.33
CA GLY A 250 -16.44 -4.48 -9.23
C GLY A 250 -17.67 -5.28 -8.77
N LEU A 251 -17.90 -5.46 -7.47
CA LEU A 251 -19.11 -6.16 -6.99
C LEU A 251 -20.41 -5.39 -7.26
N GLY A 252 -20.35 -4.08 -7.50
CA GLY A 252 -21.53 -3.24 -7.53
C GLY A 252 -22.00 -2.82 -6.13
N ARG A 253 -23.10 -2.06 -6.09
CA ARG A 253 -23.59 -1.39 -4.86
C ARG A 253 -25.11 -1.52 -4.70
N GLU A 254 -25.68 -2.55 -5.32
CA GLU A 254 -27.09 -2.92 -5.21
C GLU A 254 -27.41 -3.37 -3.77
N ASP A 255 -28.69 -3.31 -3.36
CA ASP A 255 -29.13 -3.64 -2.00
C ASP A 255 -28.88 -5.13 -1.66
N GLU A 256 -29.00 -6.00 -2.66
CA GLU A 256 -28.68 -7.42 -2.58
C GLU A 256 -27.17 -7.62 -2.36
N THR A 257 -26.32 -6.88 -3.07
CA THR A 257 -24.86 -6.88 -2.89
C THR A 257 -24.47 -6.40 -1.49
N LYS A 258 -25.16 -5.38 -0.97
CA LYS A 258 -24.99 -4.92 0.41
C LYS A 258 -25.32 -6.03 1.41
N THR A 259 -26.45 -6.71 1.22
CA THR A 259 -26.86 -7.85 2.04
C THR A 259 -25.83 -8.99 1.99
N PHE A 260 -25.31 -9.27 0.79
CA PHE A 260 -24.23 -10.24 0.59
C PHE A 260 -22.99 -9.89 1.42
N VAL A 261 -22.45 -8.67 1.28
CA VAL A 261 -21.24 -8.23 2.02
C VAL A 261 -21.48 -8.25 3.53
N GLN A 262 -22.65 -7.76 3.98
CA GLN A 262 -22.99 -7.76 5.40
C GLN A 262 -23.05 -9.16 5.99
N ARG A 263 -23.70 -10.10 5.30
CA ARG A 263 -23.78 -11.49 5.76
C ARG A 263 -22.42 -12.18 5.71
N PHE A 264 -21.68 -12.00 4.63
CA PHE A 264 -20.40 -12.67 4.40
C PHE A 264 -19.33 -12.23 5.42
N LEU A 265 -19.26 -10.93 5.73
CA LEU A 265 -18.34 -10.38 6.73
C LEU A 265 -18.93 -10.37 8.15
N ALA A 266 -20.06 -11.04 8.39
CA ALA A 266 -20.76 -11.08 9.68
C ALA A 266 -21.04 -9.69 10.29
N LEU A 267 -21.39 -8.72 9.45
CA LEU A 267 -21.66 -7.32 9.82
C LEU A 267 -23.12 -7.05 10.23
N GLU A 268 -24.01 -8.05 10.15
CA GLU A 268 -25.43 -7.90 10.50
C GLU A 268 -25.63 -7.68 12.01
N THR A 269 -26.46 -6.72 12.41
CA THR A 269 -26.89 -6.58 13.81
C THR A 269 -27.68 -7.82 14.23
N ALA A 270 -27.34 -8.43 15.36
CA ALA A 270 -28.08 -9.55 15.91
C ALA A 270 -29.52 -9.13 16.26
N LYS A 271 -30.43 -9.17 15.28
CA LYS A 271 -31.86 -9.29 15.54
C LYS A 271 -32.20 -10.78 15.52
N ALA A 272 -32.27 -11.36 16.70
CA ALA A 272 -32.94 -12.61 17.03
C ALA A 272 -32.97 -13.67 15.90
N ALA A 273 -31.82 -14.27 15.59
CA ALA A 273 -31.78 -15.56 14.91
C ALA A 273 -30.75 -16.43 15.62
N SER A 274 -31.25 -17.55 16.12
CA SER A 274 -30.52 -18.59 16.83
C SER A 274 -29.43 -19.22 15.96
N GLY A 275 -28.17 -19.10 16.42
CA GLY A 275 -27.12 -20.10 16.23
C GLY A 275 -26.36 -20.07 14.90
N VAL A 276 -25.28 -19.28 14.84
CA VAL A 276 -23.94 -19.72 14.41
C VAL A 276 -22.94 -18.90 15.23
N GLY A 277 -22.24 -19.53 16.16
CA GLY A 277 -21.31 -18.87 17.07
C GLY A 277 -19.91 -18.85 16.49
N PHE A 278 -19.39 -17.67 16.19
CA PHE A 278 -17.95 -17.48 16.06
C PHE A 278 -17.33 -17.60 17.47
N LEU A 279 -16.60 -18.68 17.72
CA LEU A 279 -15.88 -18.88 18.98
C LEU A 279 -14.56 -18.11 18.94
N ARG A 280 -14.36 -17.32 19.99
CA ARG A 280 -13.20 -16.48 20.26
C ARG A 280 -11.93 -17.34 20.38
N ALA A 281 -10.93 -17.13 19.52
CA ALA A 281 -9.59 -17.64 19.74
C ALA A 281 -8.89 -16.78 20.80
N THR A 282 -8.59 -17.36 21.96
CA THR A 282 -7.76 -16.74 23.00
C THR A 282 -6.29 -17.04 22.70
N PRO A 283 -5.35 -16.08 22.79
CA PRO A 283 -3.93 -16.35 22.61
C PRO A 283 -3.39 -17.31 23.68
N PRO A 284 -2.35 -18.13 23.39
CA PRO A 284 -1.77 -19.02 24.39
C PRO A 284 -0.91 -18.21 25.36
N GLY A 285 -1.40 -18.01 26.59
CA GLY A 285 -0.63 -17.49 27.72
C GLY A 285 -0.43 -18.58 28.79
N ASP A 286 0.84 -18.86 29.07
CA ASP A 286 1.43 -19.43 30.29
C ASP A 286 0.60 -20.41 31.15
N ARG A 287 0.84 -21.70 30.94
CA ARG A 287 0.40 -22.76 31.87
C ARG A 287 1.42 -22.92 33.00
N GLU A 288 1.16 -22.26 34.12
CA GLU A 288 1.73 -22.63 35.41
C GLU A 288 1.27 -24.03 35.85
N ARG A 289 2.25 -24.84 36.27
CA ARG A 289 2.07 -26.17 36.85
C ARG A 289 1.45 -26.08 38.24
N ARG A 290 0.49 -26.96 38.53
CA ARG A 290 0.16 -27.39 39.92
C ARG A 290 0.10 -28.93 40.00
N PRO A 291 0.67 -29.58 41.04
CA PRO A 291 0.74 -31.04 41.13
C PRO A 291 -0.26 -31.66 42.14
N GLY A 292 -0.49 -32.97 41.96
CA GLY A 292 -1.06 -33.92 42.94
C GLY A 292 -2.59 -33.97 42.94
N GLY A 293 -3.30 -35.08 42.74
CA GLY A 293 -3.14 -36.46 43.23
C GLY A 293 -4.54 -36.86 43.77
N GLY A 294 -5.10 -38.06 43.71
CA GLY A 294 -4.77 -39.35 43.11
C GLY A 294 -6.02 -40.27 43.18
N VAL A 295 -5.81 -41.56 42.90
CA VAL A 295 -6.66 -42.75 43.18
C VAL A 295 -8.03 -42.80 42.47
N GLY A 296 -8.44 -43.80 41.70
CA GLY A 296 -7.92 -45.14 41.38
C GLY A 296 -9.11 -46.10 41.33
N PHE A 297 -9.45 -46.69 40.17
CA PHE A 297 -10.14 -47.98 40.05
C PHE A 297 -9.83 -48.62 38.69
N VAL A 298 -9.30 -49.84 38.74
CA VAL A 298 -9.05 -50.72 37.59
C VAL A 298 -10.30 -51.57 37.37
N ARG A 299 -10.83 -51.61 36.14
CA ARG A 299 -11.83 -52.60 35.73
C ARG A 299 -11.42 -53.27 34.42
N ALA A 300 -11.58 -54.59 34.41
CA ALA A 300 -11.04 -55.54 33.45
C ALA A 300 -11.64 -55.43 32.03
N ALA A 301 -10.85 -55.90 31.07
CA ALA A 301 -11.02 -55.81 29.62
C ALA A 301 -12.25 -56.56 29.06
N ALA A 302 -12.81 -55.99 27.98
CA ALA A 302 -13.74 -56.63 27.05
C ALA A 302 -13.21 -56.43 25.61
N PRO A 303 -13.52 -57.34 24.66
CA PRO A 303 -12.72 -57.57 23.46
C PRO A 303 -12.92 -56.53 22.35
N HIS A 304 -11.88 -56.42 21.52
CA HIS A 304 -11.71 -55.59 20.33
C HIS A 304 -12.99 -55.30 19.52
N GLN A 305 -13.34 -54.02 19.46
CA GLN A 305 -13.93 -53.40 18.28
C GLN A 305 -12.80 -52.69 17.51
N PRO A 306 -12.73 -52.76 16.17
CA PRO A 306 -11.73 -52.00 15.43
C PRO A 306 -11.99 -50.52 15.63
N ALA A 307 -11.00 -49.81 16.17
CA ALA A 307 -11.04 -48.37 16.33
C ALA A 307 -11.28 -47.73 14.96
N SER A 308 -12.43 -47.06 14.83
CA SER A 308 -12.60 -45.99 13.86
C SER A 308 -11.42 -45.04 14.01
N GLN A 309 -10.77 -44.73 12.89
CA GLN A 309 -9.70 -43.75 12.80
C GLN A 309 -10.12 -42.49 13.58
N PRO A 310 -9.24 -41.90 14.41
CA PRO A 310 -9.56 -40.64 15.04
C PRO A 310 -9.79 -39.63 13.91
N GLU A 311 -11.01 -39.08 13.82
CA GLU A 311 -11.26 -37.87 13.06
C GLU A 311 -10.27 -36.84 13.57
N GLU A 312 -9.24 -36.57 12.76
CA GLU A 312 -8.31 -35.50 13.01
C GLU A 312 -9.14 -34.23 13.12
N ALA A 313 -9.20 -33.67 14.34
CA ALA A 313 -9.72 -32.34 14.58
C ALA A 313 -8.80 -31.36 13.85
N HIS A 314 -9.02 -31.19 12.55
CA HIS A 314 -8.33 -30.22 11.72
C HIS A 314 -8.65 -28.83 12.28
N ALA A 315 -7.63 -28.17 12.84
CA ALA A 315 -7.72 -26.80 13.29
C ALA A 315 -8.37 -25.94 12.20
N GLU A 316 -9.39 -25.18 12.57
CA GLU A 316 -10.11 -24.29 11.67
C GLU A 316 -9.12 -23.28 11.07
N GLN A 317 -8.95 -23.30 9.74
CA GLN A 317 -7.96 -22.47 9.06
C GLN A 317 -8.43 -21.01 9.11
N ALA A 318 -7.65 -20.14 9.75
CA ALA A 318 -7.93 -18.71 9.78
C ALA A 318 -7.78 -18.12 8.36
N HIS A 319 -8.82 -17.43 7.87
CA HIS A 319 -8.84 -16.78 6.57
C HIS A 319 -8.33 -15.34 6.66
N SER A 320 -7.51 -14.94 5.71
CA SER A 320 -7.06 -13.56 5.55
C SER A 320 -7.77 -12.89 4.39
N PHE A 321 -8.20 -11.65 4.56
CA PHE A 321 -9.02 -10.92 3.59
C PHE A 321 -8.25 -9.78 2.93
N VAL A 322 -8.55 -9.51 1.68
CA VAL A 322 -8.23 -8.25 1.00
C VAL A 322 -9.57 -7.60 0.63
N LEU A 323 -9.84 -6.43 1.20
CA LEU A 323 -11.09 -5.69 0.99
C LEU A 323 -10.79 -4.47 0.13
N ASP A 324 -11.39 -4.42 -1.05
CA ASP A 324 -11.17 -3.34 -2.03
C ASP A 324 -12.48 -2.79 -2.58
N ALA A 325 -12.41 -1.60 -3.20
CA ALA A 325 -13.46 -1.06 -4.06
C ALA A 325 -14.88 -1.09 -3.44
N ASP A 326 -15.82 -1.82 -4.06
CA ASP A 326 -17.21 -1.83 -3.64
C ASP A 326 -17.42 -2.46 -2.26
N ALA A 327 -16.56 -3.41 -1.83
CA ALA A 327 -16.60 -3.90 -0.46
C ALA A 327 -16.32 -2.78 0.54
N LEU A 328 -15.34 -1.91 0.27
CA LEU A 328 -15.03 -0.74 1.11
C LEU A 328 -16.15 0.30 1.08
N ASN A 329 -16.73 0.56 -0.09
CA ASN A 329 -17.86 1.49 -0.20
C ASN A 329 -19.08 1.02 0.59
N LEU A 330 -19.39 -0.29 0.53
CA LEU A 330 -20.49 -0.89 1.28
C LEU A 330 -20.21 -0.97 2.78
N LEU A 331 -18.95 -1.25 3.18
CA LEU A 331 -18.50 -1.18 4.58
C LEU A 331 -18.73 0.22 5.18
N ALA A 332 -18.43 1.28 4.44
CA ALA A 332 -18.62 2.66 4.90
C ALA A 332 -20.09 3.02 5.21
N GLU A 333 -21.05 2.25 4.71
CA GLU A 333 -22.48 2.42 4.98
C GLU A 333 -22.98 1.64 6.21
N VAL A 334 -22.12 0.85 6.86
CA VAL A 334 -22.48 0.03 8.02
C VAL A 334 -21.95 0.68 9.30
N ASP A 335 -22.85 1.04 10.22
CA ASP A 335 -22.42 1.57 11.51
C ASP A 335 -21.67 0.53 12.35
N GLY A 336 -20.56 0.95 12.95
CA GLY A 336 -19.71 0.08 13.79
C GLY A 336 -19.02 -1.06 13.02
N TRP A 337 -18.88 -0.95 11.70
CA TRP A 337 -18.25 -1.98 10.87
C TRP A 337 -16.84 -2.34 11.35
N ASN A 338 -16.07 -1.36 11.84
CA ASN A 338 -14.69 -1.52 12.28
C ASN A 338 -14.56 -2.45 13.51
N GLU A 339 -15.47 -2.35 14.49
CA GLU A 339 -15.46 -3.21 15.68
C GLU A 339 -15.70 -4.67 15.30
N ARG A 340 -16.56 -4.90 14.30
CA ARG A 340 -16.90 -6.24 13.81
C ARG A 340 -15.80 -6.81 12.95
N LEU A 341 -15.19 -5.98 12.12
CA LEU A 341 -14.09 -6.38 11.26
C LEU A 341 -12.84 -6.76 12.07
N ALA A 342 -12.66 -6.23 13.29
CA ALA A 342 -11.57 -6.61 14.19
C ALA A 342 -11.54 -8.12 14.53
N ALA A 343 -12.62 -8.87 14.24
CA ALA A 343 -12.66 -10.33 14.39
C ALA A 343 -11.99 -11.10 13.24
N ILE A 344 -11.67 -10.44 12.12
CA ILE A 344 -10.96 -11.03 10.97
C ILE A 344 -9.58 -10.40 10.80
N SER A 345 -8.73 -11.05 10.00
CA SER A 345 -7.44 -10.51 9.58
C SER A 345 -7.58 -9.99 8.14
N ALA A 346 -7.40 -8.69 7.92
CA ALA A 346 -7.67 -8.05 6.63
C ALA A 346 -6.62 -6.99 6.23
N VAL A 347 -6.43 -6.87 4.92
CA VAL A 347 -5.81 -5.73 4.25
C VAL A 347 -6.93 -4.93 3.59
N LEU A 348 -7.08 -3.66 3.96
CA LEU A 348 -8.01 -2.73 3.30
C LEU A 348 -7.22 -1.87 2.33
N THR A 349 -7.70 -1.73 1.08
CA THR A 349 -6.95 -1.02 0.02
C THR A 349 -7.65 0.25 -0.48
N PRO A 350 -8.07 1.20 0.37
CA PRO A 350 -8.82 2.38 -0.07
C PRO A 350 -7.97 3.33 -0.91
N HIS A 351 -8.56 3.90 -1.96
CA HIS A 351 -8.07 5.16 -2.53
C HIS A 351 -8.53 6.36 -1.65
N PRO A 352 -8.03 7.60 -1.84
CA PRO A 352 -8.36 8.73 -0.95
C PRO A 352 -9.86 9.01 -0.80
N GLY A 353 -10.63 8.91 -1.89
CA GLY A 353 -12.09 9.03 -1.83
C GLY A 353 -12.81 7.91 -1.04
N GLU A 354 -12.35 6.66 -1.11
CA GLU A 354 -12.87 5.55 -0.29
C GLU A 354 -12.49 5.74 1.18
N MET A 355 -11.25 6.14 1.43
CA MET A 355 -10.74 6.45 2.77
C MET A 355 -11.57 7.56 3.42
N ALA A 356 -11.84 8.65 2.69
CA ALA A 356 -12.67 9.75 3.19
C ALA A 356 -14.08 9.29 3.56
N ARG A 357 -14.69 8.39 2.76
CA ARG A 357 -16.00 7.81 3.08
C ARG A 357 -15.94 6.94 4.34
N LEU A 358 -14.95 6.06 4.46
CA LEU A 358 -14.76 5.17 5.62
C LEU A 358 -14.54 5.94 6.92
N LEU A 359 -13.78 7.05 6.86
CA LEU A 359 -13.49 7.91 8.01
C LEU A 359 -14.52 9.02 8.23
N LYS A 360 -15.54 9.13 7.38
CA LYS A 360 -16.55 10.20 7.41
C LYS A 360 -15.94 11.62 7.36
N LEU A 361 -14.90 11.79 6.55
CA LEU A 361 -14.18 13.06 6.31
C LEU A 361 -14.84 13.89 5.18
N GLY A 362 -14.45 15.16 5.06
CA GLY A 362 -15.03 16.10 4.10
C GLY A 362 -14.71 15.77 2.63
N GLY A 363 -13.64 15.01 2.38
CA GLY A 363 -13.25 14.59 1.03
C GLY A 363 -11.82 14.05 0.94
N PRO A 364 -11.36 13.69 -0.28
CA PRO A 364 -10.02 13.16 -0.50
C PRO A 364 -8.90 14.16 -0.18
N ASP A 365 -9.15 15.47 -0.24
CA ASP A 365 -8.15 16.49 0.05
C ASP A 365 -7.72 16.47 1.52
N GLU A 366 -8.66 16.20 2.43
CA GLU A 366 -8.40 16.09 3.87
C GLU A 366 -7.54 14.85 4.19
N VAL A 367 -7.76 13.74 3.46
CA VAL A 367 -6.91 12.54 3.52
C VAL A 367 -5.52 12.82 2.96
N ASN A 368 -5.43 13.57 1.86
CA ASN A 368 -4.16 13.86 1.21
C ASN A 368 -3.30 14.88 1.96
N ALA A 369 -3.89 15.69 2.84
CA ALA A 369 -3.18 16.63 3.69
C ALA A 369 -2.24 15.94 4.70
N ASP A 370 -2.62 14.73 5.17
CA ASP A 370 -1.82 13.91 6.08
C ASP A 370 -2.03 12.42 5.73
N ARG A 371 -1.44 11.96 4.63
CA ARG A 371 -1.62 10.59 4.12
C ARG A 371 -1.09 9.56 5.11
N VAL A 372 0.09 9.81 5.67
CA VAL A 372 0.78 8.89 6.57
C VAL A 372 0.02 8.75 7.88
N GLY A 373 -0.25 9.88 8.55
CA GLY A 373 -0.98 9.87 9.81
C GLY A 373 -2.42 9.37 9.64
N THR A 374 -3.07 9.65 8.51
CA THR A 374 -4.41 9.10 8.23
C THR A 374 -4.39 7.59 8.10
N ALA A 375 -3.43 7.02 7.35
CA ALA A 375 -3.30 5.57 7.23
C ALA A 375 -2.95 4.89 8.56
N GLN A 376 -2.04 5.48 9.35
CA GLN A 376 -1.67 5.01 10.68
C GLN A 376 -2.85 4.97 11.64
N ARG A 377 -3.57 6.10 11.79
CA ARG A 377 -4.78 6.18 12.63
C ARG A 377 -5.84 5.18 12.18
N ALA A 378 -6.06 5.05 10.87
CA ALA A 378 -7.01 4.08 10.33
C ALA A 378 -6.62 2.64 10.67
N ALA A 379 -5.35 2.26 10.47
CA ALA A 379 -4.84 0.92 10.80
C ALA A 379 -4.99 0.61 12.30
N GLU A 380 -4.65 1.59 13.16
CA GLU A 380 -4.77 1.44 14.61
C GLU A 380 -6.23 1.31 15.07
N ILE A 381 -7.14 2.14 14.55
CA ILE A 381 -8.56 2.14 14.93
C ILE A 381 -9.26 0.89 14.42
N TRP A 382 -8.96 0.47 13.19
CA TRP A 382 -9.61 -0.69 12.57
C TRP A 382 -8.97 -2.02 13.00
N LYS A 383 -7.78 -1.99 13.60
CA LYS A 383 -6.98 -3.18 13.91
C LYS A 383 -6.68 -4.03 12.68
N GLN A 384 -6.48 -3.37 11.54
CA GLN A 384 -6.22 -4.00 10.24
C GLN A 384 -5.03 -3.34 9.54
N VAL A 385 -4.49 -4.04 8.54
CA VAL A 385 -3.51 -3.43 7.64
C VAL A 385 -4.24 -2.55 6.63
N VAL A 386 -3.72 -1.35 6.38
CA VAL A 386 -4.30 -0.36 5.47
C VAL A 386 -3.30 -0.01 4.37
N VAL A 387 -3.74 -0.09 3.13
CA VAL A 387 -3.03 0.36 1.93
C VAL A 387 -3.76 1.58 1.37
N LEU A 388 -3.32 2.78 1.74
CA LEU A 388 -3.86 4.02 1.22
C LEU A 388 -3.25 4.30 -0.17
N LYS A 389 -4.00 3.95 -1.22
CA LYS A 389 -3.58 4.07 -2.62
C LYS A 389 -3.36 5.55 -3.02
N GLY A 390 -2.53 5.77 -4.02
CA GLY A 390 -2.22 7.10 -4.59
C GLY A 390 -0.73 7.27 -4.91
N ALA A 391 -0.33 8.46 -5.35
CA ALA A 391 1.09 8.80 -5.47
C ALA A 391 1.71 8.77 -4.07
N GLY A 392 2.73 7.94 -3.87
CA GLY A 392 3.21 7.62 -2.52
C GLY A 392 2.15 6.80 -1.77
N THR A 393 1.95 5.55 -2.20
CA THR A 393 1.04 4.63 -1.50
C THR A 393 1.58 4.37 -0.10
N VAL A 394 0.73 4.50 0.92
CA VAL A 394 1.10 4.25 2.32
C VAL A 394 0.55 2.89 2.73
N VAL A 395 1.40 2.05 3.34
CA VAL A 395 1.01 0.80 3.98
C VAL A 395 1.19 0.96 5.48
N ALA A 396 0.14 0.82 6.28
CA ALA A 396 0.19 0.95 7.73
C ALA A 396 -0.38 -0.31 8.40
N ALA A 397 0.31 -0.79 9.43
CA ALA A 397 -0.10 -1.91 10.26
C ALA A 397 -0.65 -1.44 11.61
N PRO A 398 -1.50 -2.25 12.27
CA PRO A 398 -2.09 -1.89 13.56
C PRO A 398 -1.08 -1.88 14.72
N ASP A 399 0.13 -2.40 14.50
CA ASP A 399 1.24 -2.41 15.46
C ASP A 399 2.18 -1.20 15.32
N GLY A 400 1.82 -0.21 14.48
CA GLY A 400 2.57 1.02 14.26
C GLY A 400 3.52 0.98 13.06
N ARG A 401 3.87 -0.21 12.55
CA ARG A 401 4.74 -0.32 11.36
C ARG A 401 4.11 0.41 10.18
N THR A 402 4.90 1.24 9.50
CA THR A 402 4.44 2.04 8.38
C THR A 402 5.47 2.03 7.27
N ALA A 403 5.02 1.87 6.03
CA ALA A 403 5.87 1.85 4.85
C ALA A 403 5.31 2.74 3.73
N LEU A 404 6.22 3.38 3.00
CA LEU A 404 5.94 4.22 1.84
C LEU A 404 6.39 3.49 0.57
N GLY A 405 5.42 3.22 -0.30
CA GLY A 405 5.68 2.65 -1.61
C GLY A 405 6.40 3.64 -2.54
N PRO A 406 6.98 3.13 -3.65
CA PRO A 406 7.58 3.98 -4.67
C PRO A 406 6.61 5.06 -5.18
N GLY A 407 7.16 6.18 -5.66
CA GLY A 407 6.42 7.36 -6.09
C GLY A 407 5.39 7.12 -7.20
N GLY A 408 4.58 8.15 -7.48
CA GLY A 408 3.49 8.08 -8.45
C GLY A 408 3.97 7.81 -9.88
N ASN A 409 3.28 6.92 -10.57
CA ASN A 409 3.50 6.62 -11.98
C ASN A 409 2.22 6.96 -12.77
N PRO A 410 2.28 7.91 -13.73
CA PRO A 410 1.10 8.31 -14.50
C PRO A 410 0.50 7.16 -15.33
N ALA A 411 1.31 6.18 -15.76
CA ALA A 411 0.81 4.99 -16.46
C ALA A 411 -0.08 4.10 -15.57
N LEU A 412 -0.02 4.25 -14.24
CA LEU A 412 -0.89 3.55 -13.30
C LEU A 412 -2.23 4.27 -13.06
N ALA A 413 -2.40 5.50 -13.57
CA ALA A 413 -3.61 6.31 -13.41
C ALA A 413 -4.73 5.87 -14.38
N THR A 414 -4.89 4.57 -14.59
CA THR A 414 -5.94 3.96 -15.42
C THR A 414 -6.85 3.09 -14.57
N ALA A 415 -8.14 3.04 -14.91
CA ALA A 415 -9.11 2.18 -14.21
C ALA A 415 -8.69 0.71 -14.23
N GLY A 416 -8.91 0.01 -13.11
CA GLY A 416 -8.61 -1.42 -12.94
C GLY A 416 -7.20 -1.75 -12.44
N THR A 417 -6.28 -0.78 -12.38
CA THR A 417 -4.94 -1.04 -11.81
C THR A 417 -5.04 -1.41 -10.32
N GLY A 418 -6.02 -0.87 -9.60
CA GLY A 418 -6.36 -1.27 -8.23
C GLY A 418 -6.81 -2.74 -8.11
N ASP A 419 -7.59 -3.23 -9.07
CA ASP A 419 -8.07 -4.63 -9.07
C ASP A 419 -6.88 -5.60 -9.20
N VAL A 420 -5.90 -5.26 -10.05
CA VAL A 420 -4.64 -6.01 -10.18
C VAL A 420 -3.89 -6.04 -8.84
N LEU A 421 -3.80 -4.91 -8.14
CA LEU A 421 -3.15 -4.81 -6.83
C LEU A 421 -3.86 -5.67 -5.78
N ALA A 422 -5.19 -5.62 -5.70
CA ALA A 422 -5.96 -6.42 -4.75
C ALA A 422 -5.74 -7.93 -4.96
N GLY A 423 -5.77 -8.37 -6.23
CA GLY A 423 -5.44 -9.73 -6.61
C GLY A 423 -4.01 -10.14 -6.25
N LEU A 424 -3.05 -9.29 -6.57
CA LEU A 424 -1.63 -9.50 -6.27
C LEU A 424 -1.40 -9.68 -4.75
N ILE A 425 -1.95 -8.79 -3.91
CA ILE A 425 -1.85 -8.91 -2.45
C ILE A 425 -2.50 -10.21 -1.98
N GLY A 426 -3.70 -10.55 -2.47
CA GLY A 426 -4.38 -11.79 -2.10
C GLY A 426 -3.58 -13.05 -2.44
N GLY A 427 -2.92 -13.06 -3.60
CA GLY A 427 -2.06 -14.16 -4.00
C GLY A 427 -0.73 -14.24 -3.21
N LEU A 428 -0.20 -13.12 -2.76
CA LEU A 428 0.96 -13.08 -1.85
C LEU A 428 0.60 -13.59 -0.45
N ILE A 429 -0.56 -13.20 0.09
CA ILE A 429 -1.09 -13.73 1.35
C ILE A 429 -1.27 -15.26 1.26
N ALA A 430 -1.82 -15.76 0.15
CA ALA A 430 -2.00 -17.20 -0.06
C ALA A 430 -0.67 -17.97 -0.04
N GLN A 431 0.44 -17.34 -0.43
CA GLN A 431 1.75 -17.99 -0.49
C GLN A 431 2.44 -18.17 0.86
N GLY A 432 2.06 -17.45 1.92
CA GLY A 432 2.88 -17.48 3.13
C GLY A 432 2.97 -16.21 3.92
N LEU A 433 2.82 -15.07 3.25
CA LEU A 433 3.16 -13.77 3.82
C LEU A 433 2.15 -13.35 4.88
N ASP A 434 2.64 -12.65 5.91
CA ASP A 434 1.78 -11.88 6.78
C ASP A 434 1.19 -10.68 6.00
N LEU A 435 0.16 -10.08 6.58
CA LEU A 435 -0.63 -9.06 5.89
C LEU A 435 0.17 -7.80 5.55
N PHE A 436 1.08 -7.39 6.44
CA PHE A 436 1.85 -6.17 6.23
C PHE A 436 2.88 -6.38 5.12
N ASP A 437 3.63 -7.48 5.16
CA ASP A 437 4.63 -7.78 4.15
C ASP A 437 4.00 -8.11 2.79
N ALA A 438 2.86 -8.81 2.76
CA ALA A 438 2.10 -9.02 1.52
C ALA A 438 1.62 -7.70 0.91
N ALA A 439 1.17 -6.76 1.73
CA ALA A 439 0.74 -5.43 1.27
C ALA A 439 1.93 -4.61 0.75
N ARG A 440 3.06 -4.56 1.47
CA ARG A 440 4.29 -3.87 1.03
C ARG A 440 4.78 -4.42 -0.30
N LEU A 441 4.98 -5.74 -0.38
CA LEU A 441 5.48 -6.40 -1.56
C LEU A 441 4.52 -6.25 -2.75
N GLY A 442 3.21 -6.35 -2.50
CA GLY A 442 2.19 -6.12 -3.53
C GLY A 442 2.24 -4.71 -4.10
N VAL A 443 2.32 -3.68 -3.24
CA VAL A 443 2.46 -2.28 -3.65
C VAL A 443 3.76 -2.06 -4.43
N TYR A 444 4.88 -2.60 -3.95
CA TYR A 444 6.17 -2.44 -4.62
C TYR A 444 6.19 -3.10 -6.00
N LEU A 445 5.75 -4.36 -6.11
CA LEU A 445 5.71 -5.09 -7.38
C LEU A 445 4.77 -4.44 -8.38
N HIS A 446 3.64 -3.91 -7.92
CA HIS A 446 2.70 -3.16 -8.74
C HIS A 446 3.33 -1.88 -9.29
N ALA A 447 4.02 -1.11 -8.45
CA ALA A 447 4.74 0.10 -8.85
C ALA A 447 5.89 -0.21 -9.83
N ALA A 448 6.66 -1.26 -9.56
CA ALA A 448 7.76 -1.71 -10.41
C ALA A 448 7.27 -2.21 -11.78
N ALA A 449 6.17 -2.98 -11.82
CA ALA A 449 5.51 -3.36 -13.07
C ALA A 449 5.01 -2.12 -13.82
N GLY A 450 4.45 -1.13 -13.11
CA GLY A 450 4.08 0.15 -13.66
C GLY A 450 5.27 0.88 -14.29
N ALA A 451 6.44 0.89 -13.65
CA ALA A 451 7.64 1.54 -14.19
C ALA A 451 8.07 0.91 -15.51
N LEU A 452 7.98 -0.41 -15.63
CA LEU A 452 8.23 -1.12 -16.89
C LEU A 452 7.17 -0.78 -17.96
N VAL A 453 5.90 -0.60 -17.58
CA VAL A 453 4.83 -0.17 -18.51
C VAL A 453 5.06 1.27 -18.98
N LEU A 454 5.48 2.17 -18.09
CA LEU A 454 5.83 3.56 -18.42
C LEU A 454 6.99 3.62 -19.42
N ASP A 455 8.01 2.78 -19.24
CA ASP A 455 9.13 2.67 -20.18
C ASP A 455 8.67 2.16 -21.56
N ALA A 456 7.74 1.20 -21.58
CA ALA A 456 7.25 0.61 -22.82
C ALA A 456 6.27 1.50 -23.61
N PHE A 457 5.39 2.24 -22.92
CA PHE A 457 4.26 2.94 -23.54
C PHE A 457 4.26 4.46 -23.35
N GLY A 458 5.11 4.99 -22.47
CA GLY A 458 5.10 6.38 -22.08
C GLY A 458 3.97 6.72 -21.09
N GLU A 459 3.66 8.01 -20.95
CA GLU A 459 2.81 8.53 -19.87
C GLU A 459 1.30 8.27 -20.07
N ALA A 460 0.87 7.89 -21.27
CA ALA A 460 -0.54 7.74 -21.61
C ALA A 460 -0.80 6.55 -22.55
N GLY A 461 -2.00 5.97 -22.46
CA GLY A 461 -2.44 4.86 -23.31
C GLY A 461 -2.27 3.47 -22.69
N ALA A 462 -1.56 3.36 -21.57
CA ALA A 462 -1.47 2.14 -20.79
C ALA A 462 -2.83 1.74 -20.17
N VAL A 463 -3.13 0.45 -20.19
CA VAL A 463 -4.30 -0.14 -19.52
C VAL A 463 -3.88 -1.09 -18.41
N ALA A 464 -4.80 -1.39 -17.47
CA ALA A 464 -4.49 -2.24 -16.32
C ALA A 464 -3.99 -3.64 -16.71
N GLY A 465 -4.42 -4.16 -17.87
CA GLY A 465 -3.96 -5.44 -18.40
C GLY A 465 -2.46 -5.49 -18.71
N ASP A 466 -1.85 -4.35 -19.05
CA ASP A 466 -0.43 -4.27 -19.42
C ASP A 466 0.50 -4.58 -18.23
N LEU A 467 0.02 -4.37 -16.99
CA LEU A 467 0.75 -4.70 -15.77
C LEU A 467 0.96 -6.21 -15.61
N LEU A 468 0.01 -7.03 -16.07
CA LEU A 468 -0.04 -8.46 -15.75
C LEU A 468 1.19 -9.22 -16.24
N ASP A 469 1.71 -8.85 -17.42
CA ASP A 469 2.92 -9.47 -17.97
C ASP A 469 4.22 -8.92 -17.38
N HIS A 470 4.13 -7.78 -16.70
CA HIS A 470 5.29 -7.09 -16.12
C HIS A 470 5.49 -7.47 -14.64
N LEU A 471 4.44 -7.93 -13.94
CA LEU A 471 4.54 -8.44 -12.56
C LEU A 471 5.63 -9.54 -12.39
N PRO A 472 5.69 -10.62 -13.21
CA PRO A 472 6.75 -11.63 -13.08
C PRO A 472 8.15 -11.08 -13.39
N ARG A 473 8.24 -10.04 -14.24
CA ARG A 473 9.52 -9.39 -14.57
C ARG A 473 10.03 -8.58 -13.39
N ALA A 474 9.16 -7.84 -12.72
CA ALA A 474 9.47 -7.13 -11.49
C ALA A 474 9.93 -8.09 -10.37
N MET A 475 9.22 -9.22 -10.18
CA MET A 475 9.63 -10.26 -9.23
C MET A 475 11.00 -10.86 -9.57
N ARG A 476 11.29 -11.08 -10.85
CA ARG A 476 12.60 -11.58 -11.29
C ARG A 476 13.71 -10.56 -10.97
N ALA A 477 13.47 -9.27 -11.19
CA ALA A 477 14.44 -8.21 -10.89
C ALA A 477 14.78 -8.17 -9.39
N LEU A 478 13.77 -8.28 -8.51
CA LEU A 478 13.98 -8.38 -7.07
C LEU A 478 14.90 -9.56 -6.67
N ARG A 479 14.70 -10.74 -7.28
CA ARG A 479 15.54 -11.92 -7.01
C ARG A 479 17.00 -11.78 -7.44
N SER A 480 17.31 -10.85 -8.35
CA SER A 480 18.70 -10.60 -8.76
C SER A 480 19.40 -9.54 -7.91
N GLU A 481 18.64 -8.79 -7.12
CA GLU A 481 19.16 -7.72 -6.24
C GLU A 481 19.30 -8.14 -4.78
N ALA A 482 18.56 -9.18 -4.37
CA ALA A 482 18.74 -9.92 -3.10
C ALA A 482 19.85 -10.97 -3.24
#